data_AF-A0A5K1EBN3-F1
#
_entry.id   AF-A0A5K1EBN3-F1
#
_cell.length_a   1.000
_cell.length_b   1.000
_cell.length_c   1.000
_cell.angle_alpha   90.00
_cell.angle_beta   90.00
_cell.angle_gamma   90.00
#
_symmetry.space_group_name_H-M   'P 1'
#
loop_
_entity.id
_entity.type
_entity.pdbx_description
1 polymer ?
#
loop_
_entity_poly.entity_id
_entity_poly.type
_entity_poly.pdbx_seq_one_letter_code
_entity_poly.pdbx_strand_id
1 'polypeptide(L)'
;VYVDDSSIKQVLSEKYGSTQSSELEGKERLCTDVLENDLCVTVRLSIVYGRLSIRSVRNAFEESVGNRLRKFSGDENRELLQR
;
A
#
# COMPACT_ATOMS: atom_id res chain seq x y z
N VAL A 1 1.05 0.36 -9.82
CA VAL A 1 1.12 -0.68 -8.76
C VAL A 1 1.19 -2.01 -9.47
N TYR A 2 2.06 -2.89 -9.01
CA TYR A 2 2.24 -4.23 -9.57
C TYR A 2 2.08 -5.23 -8.43
N VAL A 3 1.52 -6.39 -8.75
CA VAL A 3 1.35 -7.51 -7.81
C VAL A 3 1.69 -8.78 -8.57
N ASP A 4 2.30 -9.74 -7.88
CA ASP A 4 2.57 -11.05 -8.46
C ASP A 4 1.26 -11.84 -8.71
N ASP A 5 1.12 -12.39 -9.92
CA ASP A 5 -0.07 -13.11 -10.36
C ASP A 5 -0.26 -14.43 -9.60
N SER A 6 0.83 -15.08 -9.19
CA SER A 6 0.72 -16.33 -8.42
C SER A 6 0.27 -16.05 -6.99
N SER A 7 0.82 -15.00 -6.35
CA SER A 7 0.41 -14.58 -5.01
C SER A 7 -1.06 -14.18 -4.96
N ILE A 8 -1.54 -13.38 -5.92
CA ILE A 8 -2.92 -12.90 -5.91
C ILE A 8 -3.92 -14.04 -6.11
N LYS A 9 -3.62 -15.00 -7.01
CA LYS A 9 -4.47 -16.16 -7.23
C LYS A 9 -4.48 -17.09 -6.03
N GLN A 10 -3.35 -17.30 -5.36
CA GLN A 10 -3.30 -18.17 -4.19
C GLN A 10 -4.14 -17.62 -3.02
N VAL A 11 -4.07 -16.31 -2.79
CA VAL A 11 -4.65 -15.68 -1.59
C VAL A 11 -6.09 -15.20 -1.82
N LEU A 12 -6.39 -14.61 -2.97
CA LEU A 12 -7.66 -13.93 -3.21
C LEU A 12 -8.66 -14.73 -4.05
N SER A 13 -8.25 -15.85 -4.68
CA SER A 13 -9.17 -16.65 -5.51
C SER A 13 -10.29 -17.31 -4.71
N GLU A 14 -10.06 -17.68 -3.46
CA GLU A 14 -11.09 -18.28 -2.61
C GLU A 14 -12.22 -17.28 -2.30
N LYS A 15 -11.86 -16.02 -2.06
CA LYS A 15 -12.81 -14.97 -1.66
C LYS A 15 -13.44 -14.24 -2.85
N TYR A 16 -12.71 -14.11 -3.95
CA TYR A 16 -13.08 -13.28 -5.10
C TYR A 16 -13.04 -13.99 -6.44
N GLY A 17 -12.65 -15.26 -6.51
CA GLY A 17 -12.47 -15.99 -7.78
C GLY A 17 -13.75 -16.15 -8.60
N SER A 18 -14.92 -16.10 -7.97
CA SER A 18 -16.24 -16.16 -8.61
C SER A 18 -16.87 -14.78 -8.83
N THR A 19 -16.22 -13.71 -8.37
CA THR A 19 -16.78 -12.34 -8.37
C THR A 19 -16.50 -11.66 -9.71
N GLN A 20 -17.52 -11.05 -10.33
CA GLN A 20 -17.32 -10.26 -11.55
C GLN A 20 -16.58 -8.95 -11.27
N SER A 21 -15.83 -8.46 -12.25
CA SER A 21 -15.05 -7.20 -12.15
C SER A 21 -15.91 -5.99 -11.76
N SER A 22 -17.16 -5.93 -12.21
CA SER A 22 -18.13 -4.87 -11.86
C SER A 22 -18.54 -4.89 -10.39
N GLU A 23 -18.44 -6.03 -9.71
CA GLU A 23 -18.71 -6.18 -8.29
C GLU A 23 -17.45 -5.99 -7.42
N LEU A 24 -16.27 -5.88 -8.05
CA LEU A 24 -14.98 -5.63 -7.41
C LEU A 24 -14.65 -4.14 -7.37
N GLU A 25 -15.14 -3.35 -8.33
CA GLU A 25 -15.00 -1.89 -8.32
C GLU A 25 -15.70 -1.28 -7.09
N GLY A 26 -14.94 -0.54 -6.28
CA GLY A 26 -15.47 0.20 -5.13
C GLY A 26 -15.45 -0.53 -3.78
N LYS A 27 -14.96 -1.78 -3.71
CA LYS A 27 -14.78 -2.46 -2.41
C LYS A 27 -13.51 -1.95 -1.73
N GLU A 28 -13.66 -1.02 -0.78
CA GLU A 28 -12.59 -0.67 0.18
C GLU A 28 -11.98 -1.93 0.82
N ARG A 29 -12.83 -2.96 1.04
CA ARG A 29 -12.44 -4.28 1.51
C ARG A 29 -11.41 -4.99 0.62
N LEU A 30 -11.51 -4.88 -0.71
CA LEU A 30 -10.55 -5.51 -1.62
C LEU A 30 -9.16 -4.87 -1.46
N CYS A 31 -9.10 -3.53 -1.38
CA CYS A 31 -7.86 -2.83 -1.12
C CYS A 31 -7.25 -3.21 0.22
N THR A 32 -8.06 -3.33 1.28
CA THR A 32 -7.61 -3.79 2.59
C THR A 32 -7.06 -5.22 2.51
N ASP A 33 -7.80 -6.14 1.88
CA ASP A 33 -7.35 -7.52 1.74
C ASP A 33 -6.02 -7.60 0.95
N VAL A 34 -5.85 -6.80 -0.11
CA VAL A 34 -4.58 -6.75 -0.85
C VAL A 34 -3.42 -6.22 0.01
N LEU A 35 -3.68 -5.29 0.93
CA LEU A 35 -2.65 -4.68 1.78
C LEU A 35 -2.33 -5.50 3.04
N GLU A 36 -3.28 -6.27 3.56
CA GLU A 36 -3.13 -7.06 4.79
C GLU A 36 -2.65 -8.49 4.53
N ASN A 37 -2.86 -9.02 3.33
CA ASN A 37 -2.36 -10.34 2.99
C ASN A 37 -0.90 -10.30 2.52
N ASP A 38 -0.23 -11.45 2.64
CA ASP A 38 1.13 -11.65 2.18
C ASP A 38 1.18 -11.75 0.65
N LEU A 39 1.21 -10.58 0.01
CA LEU A 39 1.28 -10.41 -1.44
C LEU A 39 2.56 -9.68 -1.81
N CYS A 40 3.24 -10.18 -2.85
CA CYS A 40 4.37 -9.46 -3.41
C CYS A 40 3.87 -8.25 -4.21
N VAL A 41 3.85 -7.08 -3.57
CA VAL A 41 3.40 -5.81 -4.17
C VAL A 41 4.59 -4.89 -4.42
N THR A 42 4.64 -4.31 -5.63
CA THR A 42 5.62 -3.29 -6.01
C THR A 42 4.93 -1.99 -6.43
N VAL A 43 5.32 -0.88 -5.80
CA VAL A 43 4.86 0.47 -6.16
C VAL A 43 5.97 1.17 -6.95
N ARG A 44 5.71 1.46 -8.23
CA ARG A 44 6.57 2.31 -9.06
C ARG A 44 6.09 3.75 -8.96
N LEU A 45 6.98 4.65 -8.56
CA LEU A 45 6.74 6.09 -8.55
C LEU A 45 7.51 6.73 -9.70
N SER A 46 6.83 7.54 -10.51
CA SER A 46 7.44 8.35 -11.57
C SER A 46 7.43 9.81 -11.14
N ILE A 47 8.61 10.44 -11.07
CA ILE A 47 8.73 11.82 -10.60
C ILE A 47 8.35 12.78 -11.73
N VAL A 48 7.29 13.56 -11.51
CA VAL A 48 6.79 14.56 -12.47
C VAL A 48 7.30 15.97 -12.13
N TYR A 49 7.55 16.27 -10.85
CA TYR A 49 7.95 17.61 -10.40
C TYR A 49 9.48 17.76 -10.37
N GLY A 50 10.02 18.66 -11.20
CA GLY A 50 11.46 18.82 -11.40
C GLY A 50 12.21 19.64 -10.33
N ARG A 51 11.52 20.17 -9.31
CA ARG A 51 12.13 21.02 -8.26
C ARG A 51 11.95 20.45 -6.85
N LEU A 52 11.92 19.13 -6.74
CA LEU A 52 11.91 18.46 -5.44
C LEU A 52 13.26 18.64 -4.75
N SER A 53 13.24 19.09 -3.50
CA SER A 53 14.39 18.99 -2.61
C SER A 53 14.32 17.68 -1.83
N ILE A 54 15.46 17.03 -1.61
CA ILE A 54 15.51 15.78 -0.84
C ILE A 54 14.94 15.95 0.57
N ARG A 55 15.14 17.13 1.18
CA ARG A 55 14.59 17.48 2.49
C ARG A 55 13.07 17.55 2.48
N SER A 56 12.49 18.22 1.49
CA SER A 56 11.03 18.32 1.33
C SER A 56 10.41 16.95 1.11
N VAL A 57 11.03 16.10 0.29
CA VAL A 57 10.56 14.73 0.05
C VAL A 57 10.61 13.92 1.33
N ARG A 58 11.74 13.93 2.05
CA ARG A 58 11.88 13.19 3.31
C ARG A 58 10.82 13.58 4.33
N ASN A 59 10.63 14.89 4.56
CA ASN A 59 9.62 15.38 5.50
C ASN A 59 8.20 14.94 5.11
N ALA A 60 7.85 15.03 3.82
CA ALA A 60 6.54 14.62 3.33
C ALA A 60 6.31 13.10 3.48
N PHE A 61 7.33 12.28 3.24
CA PHE A 61 7.24 10.83 3.45
C PHE A 61 7.18 10.47 4.94
N GLU A 62 7.97 11.12 5.79
CA GLU A 62 7.92 10.92 7.24
C GLU A 62 6.54 11.25 7.82
N GLU A 63 5.94 12.36 7.38
CA GLU A 63 4.58 12.73 7.78
C GLU A 63 3.54 11.74 7.24
N SER A 64 3.56 11.44 5.94
CA SER A 64 2.53 10.60 5.30
C SER A 64 2.60 9.14 5.76
N VAL A 65 3.79 8.53 5.76
CA VAL A 65 3.99 7.15 6.25
C VAL A 65 3.81 7.11 7.77
N GLY A 66 4.28 8.12 8.50
CA GLY A 66 4.12 8.17 9.95
C GLY A 66 2.67 8.27 10.40
N ASN A 67 1.85 9.05 9.69
CA ASN A 67 0.40 9.06 9.87
C ASN A 67 -0.22 7.67 9.67
N ARG A 68 0.23 6.93 8.65
CA ARG A 68 -0.28 5.58 8.38
C ARG A 68 0.17 4.59 9.44
N LEU A 69 1.44 4.60 9.85
CA LEU A 69 1.91 3.73 10.94
C LEU A 69 1.15 4.00 12.23
N ARG A 70 0.93 5.27 12.60
CA ARG A 70 0.11 5.61 13.78
C ARG A 70 -1.28 5.02 13.72
N LYS A 71 -1.92 5.05 12.54
CA LYS A 71 -3.26 4.50 12.35
C LYS A 71 -3.32 2.97 12.58
N PHE A 72 -2.28 2.20 12.24
CA PHE A 72 -2.30 0.73 12.30
C PHE A 72 -1.55 0.14 13.49
N SER A 73 -0.62 0.88 14.10
CA SER A 73 0.31 0.37 15.11
C SER A 73 0.38 1.22 16.39
N GLY A 74 -0.41 2.30 16.50
CA GLY A 74 -0.44 3.16 17.71
C GLY A 74 0.64 4.25 17.72
N ASP A 75 0.92 4.89 18.87
CA ASP A 75 1.78 6.08 18.90
C ASP A 75 3.30 5.78 18.92
N GLU A 76 3.73 4.58 19.34
CA GLU A 76 5.15 4.20 19.45
C GLU A 76 5.72 3.60 18.14
N ASN A 77 5.84 4.40 17.08
CA ASN A 77 6.37 3.94 15.77
C ASN A 77 7.65 4.64 15.30
N ARG A 78 8.31 5.39 16.19
CA ARG A 78 9.44 6.25 15.82
C ARG A 78 10.62 5.45 15.26
N GLU A 79 10.86 4.25 15.79
CA GLU A 79 11.94 3.36 15.35
C GLU A 79 11.70 2.78 13.95
N LEU A 80 10.44 2.62 13.53
CA LEU A 80 10.09 2.14 12.19
C LEU A 80 10.21 3.23 11.12
N LEU A 81 10.11 4.51 11.52
CA LEU A 81 10.23 5.67 10.63
C LEU A 81 11.66 6.17 10.49
N GLN A 82 12.50 6.00 11.51
CA GLN A 82 13.85 6.53 11.56
C GLN A 82 14.87 5.49 11.09
N ARG A 83 15.41 5.68 9.88
CA ARG A 83 16.64 5.04 9.39
C ARG A 83 17.58 6.08 8.80
#